data_AF-A0A1G3A1Q6-F1
#
_entry.id   AF-A0A1G3A1Q6-F1
#
_cell.length_a   1.000
_cell.length_b   1.000
_cell.length_c   1.000
_cell.angle_alpha   90.00
_cell.angle_beta   90.00
_cell.angle_gamma   90.00
#
_symmetry.space_group_name_H-M   'P 1'
#
loop_
_entity.id
_entity.type
_entity.pdbx_description
1 polymer ?
#
loop_
_entity_poly.entity_id
_entity_poly.type
_entity_poly.pdbx_seq_one_letter_code
_entity_poly.pdbx_strand_id
1 'polypeptide(L)'
;MKALKKSPVEYLKEIGLLTPKLSCAHCVWVTEKDMDLLAEGGATVVTNPSSNLRLQSGIAPVNAMVGKKINVALGMDGLTMADDDDMFAEMRLLKRIQHTPGSDRPTLKYEDVIRMATVNGAKGVYLDDKLGALEPGWSADMILVDLDAVRGIFMPESFDIVEAVVCRAKGEHVRTTIIEGEIVMHERKITNVNKKEVEDQLRAAAEKPFERKSLKRRRIMDKLRPHYQKYYDDMTKGLKDEPYDTRNSRT
;
A
#
# COMPACT_ATOMS: atom_id res chain seq x y z
N MET A 1 11.33 3.21 21.03
CA MET A 1 11.08 1.89 21.67
C MET A 1 12.00 1.66 22.86
N LYS A 2 11.47 1.58 24.08
CA LYS A 2 12.26 1.43 25.32
C LYS A 2 13.06 0.11 25.41
N ALA A 3 12.62 -0.95 24.71
CA ALA A 3 13.27 -2.25 24.73
C ALA A 3 14.60 -2.28 23.94
N LEU A 4 14.62 -1.70 22.73
CA LEU A 4 15.80 -1.73 21.86
C LEU A 4 16.72 -0.50 22.03
N LYS A 5 16.24 0.59 22.64
CA LYS A 5 16.93 1.89 22.74
C LYS A 5 17.39 2.48 21.39
N LYS A 6 16.87 1.95 20.28
CA LYS A 6 17.09 2.37 18.89
C LYS A 6 15.82 2.11 18.07
N SER A 7 15.76 2.63 16.85
CA SER A 7 14.65 2.34 15.93
C SER A 7 14.72 0.88 15.44
N PRO A 8 13.60 0.31 14.94
CA PRO A 8 13.63 -1.00 14.28
C PRO A 8 14.57 -1.04 13.08
N VAL A 9 14.68 0.05 12.32
CA VAL A 9 15.55 0.12 11.14
C VAL A 9 17.02 0.09 11.56
N GLU A 10 17.40 0.84 12.61
CA GLU A 10 18.76 0.78 13.18
C GLU A 10 19.10 -0.62 13.67
N TYR A 11 18.16 -1.28 14.34
CA TYR A 11 18.35 -2.65 14.80
C TYR A 11 18.52 -3.64 13.64
N LEU A 12 17.69 -3.54 12.60
CA LEU A 12 17.79 -4.37 11.40
C LEU A 12 19.15 -4.19 10.69
N LYS A 13 19.70 -2.97 10.67
CA LYS A 13 21.06 -2.71 10.18
C LYS A 13 22.12 -3.41 11.02
N GLU A 14 22.05 -3.25 12.34
CA GLU A 14 23.01 -3.83 13.28
C GLU A 14 23.10 -5.36 13.18
N ILE A 15 21.96 -6.03 13.00
CA ILE A 15 21.92 -7.50 12.85
C ILE A 15 22.13 -7.98 11.41
N GLY A 16 22.45 -7.08 10.48
CA GLY A 16 22.77 -7.41 9.09
C GLY A 16 21.57 -7.80 8.22
N LEU A 17 20.34 -7.48 8.61
CA LEU A 17 19.13 -7.79 7.85
C LEU A 17 18.68 -6.66 6.92
N LEU A 18 19.18 -5.44 7.11
CA LEU A 18 18.88 -4.31 6.23
C LEU A 18 19.62 -4.46 4.90
N THR A 19 19.02 -5.23 3.99
CA THR A 19 19.59 -5.62 2.69
C THR A 19 18.56 -5.40 1.58
N PRO A 20 18.96 -5.52 0.30
CA PRO A 20 18.00 -5.52 -0.81
C PRO A 20 16.97 -6.66 -0.75
N LYS A 21 17.21 -7.67 0.11
CA LYS A 21 16.30 -8.80 0.36
C LYS A 21 15.37 -8.57 1.56
N LEU A 22 15.15 -7.32 1.95
CA LEU A 22 14.23 -6.94 3.01
C LEU A 22 13.13 -6.04 2.45
N SER A 23 11.90 -6.39 2.79
CA SER A 23 10.72 -5.55 2.58
C SER A 23 10.17 -5.08 3.93
N CYS A 24 10.13 -3.76 4.12
CA CYS A 24 9.67 -3.10 5.33
C CYS A 24 8.24 -2.56 5.10
N ALA A 25 7.24 -3.19 5.72
CA ALA A 25 5.86 -2.76 5.60
C ALA A 25 5.57 -1.49 6.43
N HIS A 26 4.63 -0.68 5.93
CA HIS A 26 4.09 0.54 6.51
C HIS A 26 5.05 1.73 6.58
N CYS A 27 6.17 1.59 7.29
CA CYS A 27 7.18 2.64 7.51
C CYS A 27 6.60 4.03 7.86
N VAL A 28 5.52 4.08 8.64
CA VAL A 28 4.83 5.35 8.97
C VAL A 28 5.67 6.24 9.88
N TRP A 29 6.35 5.63 10.86
CA TRP A 29 7.06 6.33 11.94
C TRP A 29 8.58 6.34 11.76
N VAL A 30 9.05 6.27 10.51
CA VAL A 30 10.49 6.34 10.22
C VAL A 30 11.01 7.77 10.42
N THR A 31 12.20 7.88 10.98
CA THR A 31 12.93 9.15 11.09
C THR A 31 13.74 9.43 9.82
N GLU A 32 14.27 10.65 9.68
CA GLU A 32 15.24 10.98 8.61
C GLU A 32 16.42 10.01 8.57
N LYS A 33 16.97 9.70 9.76
CA LYS A 33 18.06 8.72 9.90
C LYS A 33 17.63 7.34 9.41
N ASP A 34 16.43 6.89 9.78
CA ASP A 34 15.91 5.58 9.33
C ASP A 34 15.77 5.53 7.80
N MET A 35 15.31 6.62 7.18
CA MET A 35 15.22 6.71 5.73
C MET A 35 16.59 6.68 5.05
N ASP A 36 17.60 7.34 5.62
CA ASP A 36 18.98 7.25 5.11
C ASP A 36 19.52 5.82 5.19
N LEU A 37 19.26 5.12 6.29
CA LEU A 37 19.65 3.71 6.45
C LEU A 37 18.91 2.79 5.47
N LEU A 38 17.60 3.00 5.25
CA LEU A 38 16.82 2.24 4.28
C LEU A 38 17.35 2.44 2.85
N ALA A 39 17.72 3.68 2.49
CA ALA A 39 18.32 3.99 1.20
C ALA A 39 19.69 3.30 1.04
N GLU A 40 20.56 3.37 2.05
CA GLU A 40 21.88 2.73 2.06
C GLU A 40 21.78 1.19 1.96
N GLY A 41 20.86 0.59 2.71
CA GLY A 41 20.66 -0.86 2.71
C GLY A 41 19.94 -1.41 1.49
N GLY A 42 19.34 -0.55 0.66
CA GLY A 42 18.62 -0.93 -0.55
C GLY A 42 17.32 -1.70 -0.32
N ALA A 43 16.78 -1.66 0.91
CA ALA A 43 15.55 -2.34 1.27
C ALA A 43 14.33 -1.71 0.56
N THR A 44 13.29 -2.51 0.34
CA THR A 44 12.02 -2.03 -0.20
C THR A 44 11.11 -1.59 0.94
N VAL A 45 10.50 -0.41 0.82
CA VAL A 45 9.42 0.02 1.70
C VAL A 45 8.10 -0.31 1.03
N VAL A 46 7.18 -0.98 1.73
CA VAL A 46 5.82 -1.25 1.23
C VAL A 46 4.85 -0.34 1.99
N THR A 47 4.34 0.70 1.34
CA THR A 47 3.34 1.59 1.94
C THR A 47 1.94 1.00 1.80
N ASN A 48 1.13 1.08 2.87
CA ASN A 48 -0.24 0.57 2.93
C ASN A 48 -1.20 1.71 3.35
N PRO A 49 -1.49 2.67 2.46
CA PRO A 49 -2.13 3.94 2.79
C PRO A 49 -3.45 3.78 3.56
N SER A 50 -4.34 2.97 3.01
CA SER A 50 -5.65 2.65 3.56
C SER A 50 -5.60 2.03 4.95
N SER A 51 -4.82 0.96 5.11
CA SER A 51 -4.59 0.27 6.37
C SER A 51 -4.08 1.23 7.43
N ASN A 52 -3.08 2.03 7.06
CA ASN A 52 -2.49 2.99 7.97
C ASN A 52 -3.53 4.02 8.47
N LEU A 53 -4.45 4.44 7.61
CA LEU A 53 -5.54 5.34 8.01
C LEU A 53 -6.62 4.63 8.84
N ARG A 54 -7.10 3.45 8.40
CA ARG A 54 -8.12 2.66 9.13
C ARG A 54 -7.68 2.31 10.55
N LEU A 55 -6.41 1.96 10.72
CA LEU A 55 -5.82 1.59 12.01
C LEU A 55 -5.25 2.78 12.78
N GLN A 56 -5.48 4.03 12.31
CA GLN A 56 -4.99 5.25 12.95
C GLN A 56 -3.46 5.27 13.15
N SER A 57 -2.73 4.59 12.26
CA SER A 57 -1.27 4.52 12.29
C SER A 57 -0.61 5.80 11.81
N GLY A 58 -1.23 6.54 10.88
CA GLY A 58 -0.72 7.80 10.32
C GLY A 58 -0.42 7.75 8.82
N ILE A 59 0.35 8.71 8.31
CA ILE A 59 0.71 8.81 6.89
C ILE A 59 2.22 8.59 6.77
N ALA A 60 2.63 7.59 5.97
CA ALA A 60 4.05 7.38 5.68
C ALA A 60 4.64 8.53 4.84
N PRO A 61 5.88 8.98 5.10
CA PRO A 61 6.50 10.11 4.41
C PRO A 61 7.03 9.73 3.02
N VAL A 62 6.16 9.23 2.14
CA VAL A 62 6.52 8.63 0.84
C VAL A 62 7.23 9.64 -0.08
N ASN A 63 6.80 10.90 -0.14
CA ASN A 63 7.52 11.94 -0.90
C ASN A 63 9.00 12.05 -0.47
N ALA A 64 9.28 12.01 0.84
CA ALA A 64 10.64 12.10 1.36
C ALA A 64 11.45 10.83 1.05
N MET A 65 10.83 9.66 1.18
CA MET A 65 11.45 8.37 0.82
C MET A 65 11.87 8.32 -0.65
N VAL A 66 10.98 8.75 -1.55
CA VAL A 66 11.27 8.85 -2.99
C VAL A 66 12.39 9.86 -3.26
N GLY A 67 12.37 11.01 -2.57
CA GLY A 67 13.45 12.01 -2.65
C GLY A 67 14.82 11.46 -2.25
N LYS A 68 14.87 10.49 -1.33
CA LYS A 68 16.08 9.76 -0.93
C LYS A 68 16.39 8.52 -1.77
N LYS A 69 15.64 8.30 -2.86
CA LYS A 69 15.79 7.16 -3.79
C LYS A 69 15.55 5.78 -3.14
N ILE A 70 14.72 5.72 -2.10
CA ILE A 70 14.26 4.46 -1.53
C ILE A 70 13.30 3.78 -2.51
N ASN A 71 13.41 2.47 -2.70
CA ASN A 71 12.41 1.71 -3.44
C ASN A 71 11.12 1.66 -2.61
N VAL A 72 10.06 2.33 -3.07
CA VAL A 72 8.75 2.28 -2.42
C VAL A 72 7.79 1.47 -3.29
N ALA A 73 7.17 0.45 -2.73
CA ALA A 73 6.10 -0.34 -3.33
C ALA A 73 4.76 -0.03 -2.63
N LEU A 74 3.65 -0.31 -3.32
CA LEU A 74 2.31 -0.13 -2.80
C LEU A 74 1.71 -1.49 -2.39
N GLY A 75 1.07 -1.53 -1.22
CA GLY A 75 0.33 -2.68 -0.71
C GLY A 75 -1.05 -2.28 -0.20
N MET A 76 -1.95 -3.28 -0.10
CA MET A 76 -3.33 -3.11 0.38
C MET A 76 -3.50 -3.52 1.85
N ASP A 77 -2.54 -4.27 2.41
CA ASP A 77 -2.70 -5.01 3.67
C ASP A 77 -3.99 -5.88 3.66
N GLY A 78 -4.49 -6.35 4.80
CA GLY A 78 -5.71 -7.17 4.83
C GLY A 78 -7.02 -6.37 4.74
N LEU A 79 -7.74 -6.42 3.61
CA LEU A 79 -9.13 -5.97 3.39
C LEU A 79 -9.46 -4.60 4.05
N THR A 80 -8.71 -3.55 3.75
CA THR A 80 -8.65 -2.35 4.62
C THR A 80 -9.53 -1.17 4.22
N MET A 81 -9.97 -0.99 2.97
CA MET A 81 -10.80 0.18 2.58
C MET A 81 -12.30 -0.02 2.70
N ALA A 82 -12.86 -1.02 2.03
CA ALA A 82 -14.28 -1.37 2.09
C ALA A 82 -14.49 -2.87 2.29
N ASP A 83 -13.54 -3.50 3.01
CA ASP A 83 -13.35 -4.95 3.01
C ASP A 83 -13.20 -5.52 1.57
N ASP A 84 -12.53 -4.74 0.71
CA ASP A 84 -12.21 -5.00 -0.69
C ASP A 84 -10.69 -4.94 -0.97
N ASP A 85 -10.29 -5.45 -2.13
CA ASP A 85 -8.91 -5.45 -2.64
C ASP A 85 -8.83 -4.66 -3.96
N ASP A 86 -8.96 -3.32 -3.91
CA ASP A 86 -8.84 -2.44 -5.09
C ASP A 86 -7.52 -1.62 -5.09
N MET A 87 -6.54 -2.10 -5.86
CA MET A 87 -5.25 -1.43 -6.03
C MET A 87 -5.38 -0.03 -6.67
N PHE A 88 -6.39 0.22 -7.52
CA PHE A 88 -6.61 1.57 -8.06
C PHE A 88 -7.09 2.54 -7.00
N ALA A 89 -7.88 2.07 -6.04
CA ALA A 89 -8.26 2.88 -4.88
C ALA A 89 -7.03 3.23 -4.03
N GLU A 90 -6.12 2.28 -3.79
CA GLU A 90 -4.85 2.55 -3.09
C GLU A 90 -3.97 3.55 -3.81
N MET A 91 -3.80 3.40 -5.13
CA MET A 91 -2.99 4.32 -5.93
C MET A 91 -3.52 5.76 -5.83
N ARG A 92 -4.84 5.91 -5.97
CA ARG A 92 -5.52 7.21 -5.83
C ARG A 92 -5.39 7.78 -4.43
N LEU A 93 -5.54 6.95 -3.41
CA LEU A 93 -5.42 7.37 -2.02
C LEU A 93 -4.00 7.84 -1.74
N LEU A 94 -2.99 7.03 -2.08
CA LEU A 94 -1.57 7.37 -1.95
C LEU A 94 -1.28 8.73 -2.60
N LYS A 95 -1.71 8.92 -3.84
CA LYS A 95 -1.47 10.18 -4.58
C LYS A 95 -2.03 11.39 -3.82
N ARG A 96 -3.24 11.27 -3.27
CA ARG A 96 -3.94 12.38 -2.59
C ARG A 96 -3.37 12.69 -1.22
N ILE A 97 -3.07 11.68 -0.41
CA ILE A 97 -2.56 11.89 0.96
C ILE A 97 -1.13 12.44 1.00
N GLN A 98 -0.40 12.34 -0.12
CA GLN A 98 0.94 12.92 -0.28
C GLN A 98 0.90 14.36 -0.80
N HIS A 99 -0.28 14.97 -0.99
CA HIS A 99 -0.38 16.40 -1.29
C HIS A 99 -0.15 17.23 -0.03
N THR A 100 0.64 18.29 -0.17
CA THR A 100 0.79 19.32 0.87
C THR A 100 0.14 20.62 0.41
N PRO A 101 -0.40 21.44 1.31
CA PRO A 101 -1.03 22.70 0.91
C PRO A 101 -0.10 23.63 0.13
N GLY A 102 -0.62 24.13 -1.00
CA GLY A 102 0.09 24.98 -1.96
C GLY A 102 -0.22 24.53 -3.40
N SER A 103 -0.18 25.47 -4.34
CA SER A 103 -0.56 25.22 -5.75
C SER A 103 0.53 24.52 -6.57
N ASP A 104 1.77 24.57 -6.11
CA ASP A 104 2.98 24.16 -6.85
C ASP A 104 3.89 23.25 -6.01
N ARG A 105 3.36 22.64 -4.95
CA ARG A 105 4.14 21.76 -4.10
C ARG A 105 4.53 20.49 -4.85
N PRO A 106 5.83 20.15 -4.89
CA PRO A 106 6.26 18.87 -5.43
C PRO A 106 5.55 17.72 -4.69
N THR A 107 5.13 16.73 -5.46
CA THR A 107 4.44 15.52 -5.00
C THR A 107 4.75 14.39 -5.97
N LEU A 108 4.46 13.14 -5.59
CA LEU A 108 4.58 11.98 -6.47
C LEU A 108 3.99 12.23 -7.86
N LYS A 109 4.72 11.90 -8.92
CA LYS A 109 4.13 11.91 -10.26
C LYS A 109 3.16 10.73 -10.40
N TYR A 110 2.24 10.79 -11.37
CA TYR A 110 1.29 9.69 -11.57
C TYR A 110 2.01 8.41 -12.02
N GLU A 111 3.07 8.56 -12.80
CA GLU A 111 3.96 7.49 -13.25
C GLU A 111 4.66 6.84 -12.06
N ASP A 112 5.11 7.63 -11.06
CA ASP A 112 5.71 7.08 -9.85
C ASP A 112 4.73 6.17 -9.12
N VAL A 113 3.45 6.57 -9.03
CA VAL A 113 2.40 5.76 -8.38
C VAL A 113 2.17 4.44 -9.13
N ILE A 114 2.11 4.45 -10.47
CA ILE A 114 2.02 3.21 -11.25
C ILE A 114 3.24 2.33 -11.00
N ARG A 115 4.45 2.91 -10.98
CA ARG A 115 5.69 2.17 -10.70
C ARG A 115 5.68 1.53 -9.30
N MET A 116 5.17 2.24 -8.30
CA MET A 116 4.98 1.70 -6.93
C MET A 116 4.05 0.47 -6.91
N ALA A 117 3.01 0.46 -7.74
CA ALA A 117 2.07 -0.65 -7.86
C ALA A 117 2.56 -1.80 -8.78
N THR A 118 3.70 -1.63 -9.47
CA THR A 118 4.19 -2.56 -10.51
C THR A 118 5.68 -2.89 -10.30
N VAL A 119 6.58 -2.26 -11.05
CA VAL A 119 8.03 -2.55 -11.06
C VAL A 119 8.68 -2.46 -9.67
N ASN A 120 8.28 -1.52 -8.82
CA ASN A 120 8.84 -1.41 -7.48
C ASN A 120 8.35 -2.55 -6.56
N GLY A 121 7.12 -3.03 -6.79
CA GLY A 121 6.57 -4.21 -6.14
C GLY A 121 7.32 -5.47 -6.55
N ALA A 122 7.58 -5.65 -7.85
CA ALA A 122 8.39 -6.75 -8.37
C ALA A 122 9.79 -6.77 -7.73
N LYS A 123 10.42 -5.61 -7.57
CA LYS A 123 11.70 -5.49 -6.84
C LYS A 123 11.59 -5.91 -5.38
N GLY A 124 10.48 -5.57 -4.71
CA GLY A 124 10.21 -5.96 -3.32
C GLY A 124 10.03 -7.47 -3.11
N VAL A 125 9.80 -8.23 -4.19
CA VAL A 125 9.70 -9.69 -4.18
C VAL A 125 10.81 -10.38 -4.99
N TYR A 126 11.85 -9.63 -5.38
CA TYR A 126 13.05 -10.13 -6.09
C TYR A 126 12.78 -10.69 -7.48
N LEU A 127 11.82 -10.08 -8.19
CA LEU A 127 11.43 -10.44 -9.55
C LEU A 127 11.51 -9.24 -10.52
N ASP A 128 12.29 -8.21 -10.20
CA ASP A 128 12.46 -7.00 -11.01
C ASP A 128 13.27 -7.20 -12.30
N ASP A 129 13.68 -8.43 -12.59
CA ASP A 129 14.25 -8.88 -13.87
C ASP A 129 13.26 -9.68 -14.73
N LYS A 130 12.04 -9.92 -14.23
CA LYS A 130 11.04 -10.83 -14.84
C LYS A 130 9.61 -10.35 -14.77
N LEU A 131 9.29 -9.36 -13.92
CA LEU A 131 7.93 -8.97 -13.59
C LEU A 131 7.82 -7.45 -13.40
N GLY A 132 6.62 -6.92 -13.61
CA GLY A 132 6.24 -5.55 -13.28
C GLY A 132 6.38 -4.56 -14.44
N ALA A 133 7.01 -4.96 -15.55
CA ALA A 133 7.05 -4.20 -16.80
C ALA A 133 6.73 -5.11 -17.99
N LEU A 134 6.29 -4.50 -19.09
CA LEU A 134 6.04 -5.17 -20.36
C LEU A 134 7.32 -5.10 -21.22
N GLU A 135 8.25 -6.00 -20.95
CA GLU A 135 9.53 -6.09 -21.64
C GLU A 135 9.70 -7.46 -22.32
N PRO A 136 10.32 -7.54 -23.51
CA PRO A 136 10.60 -8.82 -24.15
C PRO A 136 11.39 -9.78 -23.23
N GLY A 137 10.90 -11.00 -23.09
CA GLY A 137 11.52 -12.04 -22.24
C GLY A 137 11.05 -12.03 -20.78
N TRP A 138 10.23 -11.07 -20.36
CA TRP A 138 9.61 -11.04 -19.03
C TRP A 138 8.30 -11.84 -19.02
N SER A 139 7.80 -12.12 -17.81
CA SER A 139 6.50 -12.77 -17.64
C SER A 139 5.37 -11.93 -18.26
N ALA A 140 4.44 -12.60 -18.93
CA ALA A 140 3.25 -11.97 -19.51
C ALA A 140 2.17 -11.73 -18.44
N ASP A 141 2.49 -10.90 -17.45
CA ASP A 141 1.61 -10.49 -16.35
C ASP A 141 1.05 -9.11 -16.65
N MET A 142 -0.24 -9.05 -16.99
CA MET A 142 -0.87 -7.80 -17.43
C MET A 142 -2.38 -7.78 -17.23
N ILE A 143 -2.92 -6.56 -17.25
CA ILE A 143 -4.35 -6.30 -17.21
C ILE A 143 -4.76 -5.44 -18.40
N LEU A 144 -5.95 -5.70 -18.93
CA LEU A 144 -6.60 -4.84 -19.93
C LEU A 144 -7.66 -4.02 -19.21
N VAL A 145 -7.48 -2.71 -19.22
CA VAL A 145 -8.38 -1.74 -18.58
C VAL A 145 -9.24 -1.07 -19.66
N ASP A 146 -10.55 -1.02 -19.43
CA ASP A 146 -11.50 -0.30 -20.27
C ASP A 146 -11.33 1.22 -20.09
N LEU A 147 -10.64 1.85 -21.05
CA LEU A 147 -10.36 3.28 -21.01
C LEU A 147 -11.60 4.14 -21.24
N ASP A 148 -12.59 3.65 -21.98
CA ASP A 148 -13.82 4.41 -22.21
C ASP A 148 -14.63 4.49 -20.91
N ALA A 149 -14.67 3.40 -20.15
CA ALA A 149 -15.25 3.40 -18.81
C ALA A 149 -14.48 4.32 -17.83
N VAL A 150 -13.15 4.30 -17.88
CA VAL A 150 -12.29 5.18 -17.05
C VAL A 150 -12.53 6.67 -17.37
N ARG A 151 -12.56 7.02 -18.66
CA ARG A 151 -12.78 8.39 -19.15
C ARG A 151 -14.19 8.86 -18.80
N GLY A 152 -15.19 8.02 -19.06
CA GLY A 152 -16.59 8.41 -19.01
C GLY A 152 -16.88 9.59 -19.96
N ILE A 153 -17.96 10.32 -19.71
CA ILE A 153 -18.42 11.39 -20.62
C ILE A 153 -17.67 12.73 -20.47
N PHE A 154 -16.78 12.86 -19.49
CA PHE A 154 -16.21 14.16 -19.08
C PHE A 154 -14.74 14.34 -19.43
N MET A 155 -14.08 13.33 -19.98
CA MET A 155 -12.63 13.34 -20.23
C MET A 155 -12.34 13.17 -21.72
N PRO A 156 -11.67 14.15 -22.37
CA PRO A 156 -11.30 14.03 -23.77
C PRO A 156 -10.19 13.00 -23.98
N GLU A 157 -10.05 12.50 -25.21
CA GLU A 157 -9.00 11.53 -25.56
C GLU A 157 -7.58 12.09 -25.39
N SER A 158 -7.43 13.41 -25.48
CA SER A 158 -6.15 14.12 -25.31
C SER A 158 -5.65 14.15 -23.86
N PHE A 159 -6.45 13.67 -22.91
CA PHE A 159 -6.06 13.64 -21.51
C PHE A 159 -5.02 12.55 -21.25
N ASP A 160 -4.09 12.80 -20.32
CA ASP A 160 -3.04 11.87 -19.98
C ASP A 160 -3.62 10.55 -19.43
N ILE A 161 -3.25 9.43 -20.07
CA ILE A 161 -3.78 8.11 -19.73
C ILE A 161 -3.31 7.62 -18.36
N VAL A 162 -2.08 7.93 -17.95
CA VAL A 162 -1.51 7.54 -16.66
C VAL A 162 -2.26 8.25 -15.55
N GLU A 163 -2.46 9.56 -15.71
CA GLU A 163 -3.28 10.36 -14.78
C GLU A 163 -4.71 9.84 -14.72
N ALA A 164 -5.34 9.57 -15.87
CA ALA A 164 -6.70 9.04 -15.92
C ALA A 164 -6.83 7.72 -15.14
N VAL A 165 -5.89 6.79 -15.34
CA VAL A 165 -5.88 5.50 -14.66
C VAL A 165 -5.70 5.69 -13.15
N VAL A 166 -4.68 6.42 -12.70
CA VAL A 166 -4.43 6.63 -11.25
C VAL A 166 -5.59 7.36 -10.58
N CYS A 167 -6.20 8.34 -11.24
CA CYS A 167 -7.23 9.18 -10.63
C CYS A 167 -8.65 8.59 -10.70
N ARG A 168 -8.95 7.74 -11.69
CA ARG A 168 -10.34 7.36 -12.01
C ARG A 168 -10.57 5.88 -12.19
N ALA A 169 -9.55 5.08 -12.46
CA ALA A 169 -9.75 3.65 -12.59
C ALA A 169 -10.22 3.03 -11.26
N LYS A 170 -10.84 1.87 -11.42
CA LYS A 170 -11.40 1.02 -10.37
C LYS A 170 -11.18 -0.42 -10.81
N GLY A 171 -11.20 -1.36 -9.86
CA GLY A 171 -11.15 -2.79 -10.18
C GLY A 171 -12.22 -3.21 -11.20
N GLU A 172 -13.40 -2.57 -11.18
CA GLU A 172 -14.47 -2.82 -12.14
C GLU A 172 -14.17 -2.38 -13.59
N HIS A 173 -13.12 -1.62 -13.86
CA HIS A 173 -12.74 -1.28 -15.24
C HIS A 173 -11.78 -2.30 -15.85
N VAL A 174 -11.28 -3.27 -15.08
CA VAL A 174 -10.45 -4.35 -15.62
C VAL A 174 -11.34 -5.36 -16.35
N ARG A 175 -11.06 -5.59 -17.64
CA ARG A 175 -11.79 -6.54 -18.49
C ARG A 175 -11.11 -7.90 -18.54
N THR A 176 -9.79 -7.91 -18.68
CA THR A 176 -9.00 -9.14 -18.83
C THR A 176 -7.79 -9.08 -17.93
N THR A 177 -7.47 -10.20 -17.28
CA THR A 177 -6.26 -10.38 -16.48
C THR A 177 -5.51 -11.58 -17.01
N ILE A 178 -4.21 -11.42 -17.22
CA ILE A 178 -3.28 -12.41 -17.74
C ILE A 178 -2.16 -12.57 -16.72
N ILE A 179 -1.85 -13.81 -16.34
CA ILE A 179 -0.76 -14.16 -15.42
C ILE A 179 0.09 -15.22 -16.10
N GLU A 180 1.39 -14.98 -16.26
CA GLU A 180 2.32 -15.87 -16.97
C GLU A 180 1.84 -16.26 -18.38
N GLY A 181 1.08 -15.38 -19.05
CA GLY A 181 0.51 -15.64 -20.38
C GLY A 181 -0.85 -16.34 -20.38
N GLU A 182 -1.31 -16.83 -19.23
CA GLU A 182 -2.61 -17.50 -19.08
C GLU A 182 -3.71 -16.49 -18.75
N ILE A 183 -4.81 -16.54 -19.49
CA ILE A 183 -5.97 -15.67 -19.25
C ILE A 183 -6.77 -16.21 -18.05
N VAL A 184 -6.61 -15.58 -16.89
CA VAL A 184 -7.32 -15.95 -15.64
C VAL A 184 -8.67 -15.25 -15.48
N MET A 185 -8.87 -14.14 -16.20
CA MET A 185 -10.15 -13.46 -16.33
C MET A 185 -10.29 -12.92 -17.75
N HIS A 186 -11.40 -13.18 -18.41
CA HIS A 186 -11.72 -12.67 -19.74
C HIS A 186 -13.08 -12.00 -19.73
N GLU A 187 -13.19 -10.77 -20.22
CA GLU A 187 -14.45 -10.02 -20.25
C GLU A 187 -15.18 -10.03 -18.89
N ARG A 188 -14.41 -9.79 -17.82
CA ARG A 188 -14.87 -9.78 -16.41
C ARG A 188 -15.40 -11.12 -15.90
N LYS A 189 -15.15 -12.21 -16.62
CA LYS A 189 -15.48 -13.58 -16.22
C LYS A 189 -14.21 -14.31 -15.84
N ILE A 190 -14.11 -14.72 -14.58
CA ILE A 190 -13.00 -15.54 -14.08
C ILE A 190 -13.08 -16.91 -14.77
N THR A 191 -11.95 -17.39 -15.30
CA THR A 191 -11.91 -18.58 -16.18
C THR A 191 -11.54 -19.86 -15.44
N ASN A 192 -10.86 -19.75 -14.29
CA ASN A 192 -10.23 -20.85 -13.59
C ASN A 192 -10.84 -21.16 -12.20
N VAL A 193 -11.84 -20.40 -11.76
CA VAL A 193 -12.49 -20.56 -10.45
C VAL A 193 -14.01 -20.47 -10.60
N ASN A 194 -14.72 -21.42 -9.98
CA ASN A 194 -16.17 -21.34 -9.82
C ASN A 194 -16.51 -20.37 -8.68
N LYS A 195 -16.84 -19.13 -9.04
CA LYS A 195 -17.15 -18.06 -8.08
C LYS A 195 -18.22 -18.46 -7.07
N LYS A 196 -19.32 -19.08 -7.52
CA LYS A 196 -20.43 -19.48 -6.65
C LYS A 196 -19.99 -20.52 -5.63
N GLU A 197 -19.23 -21.52 -6.07
CA GLU A 197 -18.71 -22.55 -5.18
C GLU A 197 -17.80 -21.96 -4.10
N VAL A 198 -16.92 -21.01 -4.46
CA VAL A 198 -16.07 -20.32 -3.48
C VAL A 198 -16.90 -19.49 -2.51
N GLU A 199 -17.91 -18.75 -2.98
CA GLU A 199 -18.81 -17.97 -2.12
C GLU A 199 -19.58 -18.87 -1.13
N ASP A 200 -20.06 -20.03 -1.59
CA ASP A 200 -20.75 -21.01 -0.75
C ASP A 200 -19.80 -21.59 0.32
N GLN A 201 -18.55 -21.90 -0.05
CA GLN A 201 -17.51 -22.34 0.89
C GLN A 201 -17.18 -21.27 1.93
N LEU A 202 -17.05 -20.01 1.53
CA LEU A 202 -16.78 -18.88 2.43
C LEU A 202 -17.94 -18.65 3.40
N ARG A 203 -19.19 -18.74 2.93
CA ARG A 203 -20.39 -18.62 3.77
C ARG A 203 -20.44 -19.72 4.82
N ALA A 204 -20.23 -20.97 4.40
CA ALA A 204 -20.18 -22.11 5.32
C ALA A 204 -19.03 -22.01 6.33
N ALA A 205 -17.90 -21.39 5.95
CA ALA A 205 -16.79 -21.13 6.86
C ALA A 205 -17.11 -20.02 7.87
N ALA A 206 -17.80 -18.94 7.45
CA ALA A 206 -18.16 -17.81 8.31
C ALA A 206 -19.19 -18.18 9.40
N GLU A 207 -20.04 -19.18 9.14
CA GLU A 207 -21.01 -19.69 10.13
C GLU A 207 -20.35 -20.56 11.22
N LYS A 208 -19.11 -21.01 11.03
CA LYS A 208 -18.42 -21.83 12.02
C LYS A 208 -18.08 -20.97 13.25
N PRO A 209 -18.34 -21.47 14.47
CA PRO A 209 -17.89 -20.80 15.69
C PRO A 209 -16.38 -20.60 15.68
N PHE A 210 -15.92 -19.50 16.27
CA PHE A 210 -14.49 -19.26 16.46
C PHE A 210 -13.82 -20.44 17.15
N GLU A 211 -12.73 -20.93 16.57
CA GLU A 211 -11.93 -21.98 17.19
C GLU A 211 -11.44 -21.56 18.58
N ARG A 212 -11.26 -22.53 19.47
CA ARG A 212 -10.72 -22.30 20.83
C ARG A 212 -9.42 -21.50 20.81
N LYS A 213 -8.56 -21.71 19.80
CA LYS A 213 -7.30 -20.97 19.61
C LYS A 213 -7.55 -19.49 19.34
N SER A 214 -8.52 -19.16 18.49
CA SER A 214 -8.92 -17.78 18.20
C SER A 214 -9.50 -17.08 19.43
N LEU A 215 -10.33 -17.77 20.21
CA LEU A 215 -10.84 -17.26 21.49
C LEU A 215 -9.71 -17.01 22.51
N LYS A 216 -8.70 -17.90 22.58
CA LYS A 216 -7.53 -17.71 23.44
C LYS A 216 -6.71 -16.49 23.01
N ARG A 217 -6.47 -16.31 21.70
CA ARG A 217 -5.80 -15.10 21.17
C ARG A 217 -6.57 -13.83 21.53
N ARG A 218 -7.90 -13.83 21.38
CA ARG A 218 -8.75 -12.70 21.73
C ARG A 218 -8.59 -12.31 23.21
N ARG A 219 -8.62 -13.29 24.12
CA ARG A 219 -8.37 -13.05 25.56
C ARG A 219 -6.99 -12.47 25.85
N ILE A 220 -5.96 -12.89 25.12
CA ILE A 220 -4.60 -12.32 25.25
C ILE A 220 -4.61 -10.86 24.77
N MET A 221 -5.22 -10.59 23.62
CA MET A 221 -5.36 -9.23 23.09
C MET A 221 -6.15 -8.33 24.04
N ASP A 222 -7.22 -8.83 24.67
CA ASP A 222 -7.99 -8.09 25.67
C ASP A 222 -7.11 -7.66 26.86
N LYS A 223 -6.20 -8.55 27.30
CA LYS A 223 -5.24 -8.24 28.38
C LYS A 223 -4.15 -7.26 27.94
N LEU A 224 -3.72 -7.32 26.68
CA LEU A 224 -2.68 -6.43 26.15
C LEU A 224 -3.21 -5.04 25.78
N ARG A 225 -4.51 -4.93 25.50
CA ARG A 225 -5.16 -3.70 25.01
C ARG A 225 -4.82 -2.45 25.83
N PRO A 226 -4.89 -2.45 27.18
CA PRO A 226 -4.57 -1.25 27.96
C PRO A 226 -3.12 -0.80 27.82
N HIS A 227 -2.19 -1.76 27.66
CA HIS A 227 -0.77 -1.44 27.46
C HIS A 227 -0.49 -0.89 26.07
N TYR A 228 -1.16 -1.46 25.05
CA TYR A 228 -1.10 -0.97 23.68
C TYR A 228 -1.66 0.45 23.59
N GLN A 229 -2.85 0.70 24.14
CA GLN A 229 -3.47 2.03 24.15
C GLN A 229 -2.57 3.06 24.84
N LYS A 230 -2.09 2.75 26.05
CA LYS A 230 -1.16 3.62 26.77
C LYS A 230 0.09 3.95 25.96
N TYR A 231 0.64 2.99 25.20
CA TYR A 231 1.81 3.25 24.36
C TYR A 231 1.53 4.30 23.28
N TYR A 232 0.39 4.22 22.60
CA TYR A 232 0.01 5.23 21.60
C TYR A 232 -0.35 6.57 22.25
N ASP A 233 -1.08 6.55 23.36
CA ASP A 233 -1.40 7.76 24.12
C ASP A 233 -0.11 8.47 24.58
N ASP A 234 0.90 7.72 25.04
CA ASP A 234 2.21 8.28 25.41
C ASP A 234 2.98 8.83 24.19
N MET A 235 2.82 8.25 22.99
CA MET A 235 3.43 8.78 21.76
C MET A 235 2.76 10.07 21.28
N THR A 236 1.45 10.20 21.47
CA THR A 236 0.69 11.40 21.10
C THR A 236 0.63 12.43 22.23
N LYS A 237 1.11 12.08 23.42
CA LYS A 237 1.10 12.96 24.60
C LYS A 237 1.86 14.25 24.35
N GLY A 238 1.17 15.38 24.48
CA GLY A 238 1.74 16.71 24.24
C GLY A 238 1.62 17.18 22.79
N LEU A 239 1.09 16.35 21.88
CA LEU A 239 0.46 16.86 20.68
C LEU A 239 -0.76 17.67 21.14
N LYS A 240 -0.91 18.88 20.60
CA LYS A 240 -2.07 19.71 20.89
C LYS A 240 -3.23 19.25 20.01
N ASP A 241 -4.37 18.97 20.60
CA ASP A 241 -5.66 18.78 19.91
C ASP A 241 -6.27 20.13 19.47
N GLU A 242 -5.45 21.16 19.32
CA GLU A 242 -5.86 22.37 18.63
C GLU A 242 -6.05 21.98 17.16
N PRO A 243 -7.22 22.23 16.53
CA PRO A 243 -7.30 22.22 15.08
C PRO A 243 -6.10 23.03 14.58
N TYR A 244 -5.43 22.56 13.54
CA TYR A 244 -4.38 23.33 12.91
C TYR A 244 -5.05 24.57 12.26
N ASP A 245 -5.29 25.60 13.08
CA ASP A 245 -6.00 26.86 12.81
C ASP A 245 -5.14 27.78 11.95
N THR A 246 -3.82 27.65 12.11
CA THR A 246 -2.91 28.30 11.22
C THR A 246 -3.07 27.70 9.83
N ARG A 247 -3.41 28.56 8.86
CA ARG A 247 -3.88 28.20 7.53
C ARG A 247 -2.85 27.34 6.81
N ASN A 248 -2.96 26.01 6.90
CA ASN A 248 -1.86 25.11 6.57
C ASN A 248 -0.56 25.39 7.37
N SER A 249 0.40 24.45 7.29
CA SER A 249 1.68 24.42 8.02
C SER A 249 2.66 25.58 7.74
N ARG A 250 2.20 26.79 7.41
CA ARG A 250 3.03 27.99 7.21
C ARG A 250 2.45 29.27 7.82
N THR A 251 1.58 29.17 8.81
CA THR A 251 1.41 30.25 9.79
C THR A 251 1.54 29.69 11.20
#